data_AF-A0A3C0GCW7-F1
#
_entry.id   AF-A0A3C0GCW7-F1
#
_cell.length_a   1.000
_cell.length_b   1.000
_cell.length_c   1.000
_cell.angle_alpha   90.00
_cell.angle_beta   90.00
_cell.angle_gamma   90.00
#
_symmetry.space_group_name_H-M   'P 1'
#
loop_
_entity.id
_entity.type
_entity.pdbx_description
1 polymer ?
#
loop_
_entity_poly.entity_id
_entity_poly.type
_entity_poly.pdbx_seq_one_letter_code
_entity_poly.pdbx_strand_id
1 'polypeptide(L)'
;FDAGTVDGVIMSLVEESQNEDKHDALIDVINNDIPVVLFDRVSDNVQCDKVVVDDLEAGYKITKYLINIGCKNIAVVNPISSSSVGKLRLLGYKKALEEFEMPFDPKLIINLTVKDDLDLLMSFLLNYKTIEGIIGID
;
A
#
# COMPACT_ATOMS: atom_id res chain seq x y z
N PHE A 1 -4.70 -26.63 10.32
CA PHE A 1 -6.16 -26.79 10.49
C PHE A 1 -6.48 -28.17 9.99
N ASP A 2 -7.28 -28.94 10.74
CA ASP A 2 -7.66 -30.29 10.30
C ASP A 2 -9.05 -30.24 9.68
N ALA A 3 -9.21 -30.94 8.56
CA ALA A 3 -10.50 -31.07 7.88
C ALA A 3 -11.56 -31.60 8.86
N GLY A 4 -12.68 -30.89 8.98
CA GLY A 4 -13.77 -31.20 9.90
C GLY A 4 -13.85 -30.34 11.17
N THR A 5 -12.87 -29.46 11.43
CA THR A 5 -12.97 -28.44 12.50
C THR A 5 -13.54 -27.11 12.02
N VAL A 6 -13.37 -26.79 10.73
CA VAL A 6 -13.88 -25.60 10.05
C VAL A 6 -14.25 -25.95 8.60
N ASP A 7 -15.20 -25.21 8.02
CA ASP A 7 -15.60 -25.34 6.61
C ASP A 7 -14.79 -24.43 5.67
N GLY A 8 -13.96 -23.53 6.22
CA GLY A 8 -13.14 -22.59 5.46
C GLY A 8 -12.45 -21.56 6.34
N VAL A 9 -11.49 -20.82 5.78
CA VAL A 9 -10.69 -19.81 6.48
C VAL A 9 -10.60 -18.52 5.67
N ILE A 10 -10.82 -17.38 6.34
CA ILE A 10 -10.52 -16.05 5.81
C ILE A 10 -9.33 -15.50 6.60
N MET A 11 -8.28 -15.07 5.93
CA MET A 11 -7.06 -14.63 6.60
C MET A 11 -6.33 -13.50 5.88
N SER A 12 -5.55 -12.74 6.64
CA SER A 12 -4.68 -11.67 6.15
C SER A 12 -3.24 -12.04 6.47
N LEU A 13 -2.33 -11.87 5.52
CA LEU A 13 -0.90 -12.14 5.72
C LEU A 13 -0.23 -11.03 6.52
N VAL A 14 0.85 -11.37 7.22
CA VAL A 14 1.77 -10.38 7.79
C VAL A 14 2.83 -9.98 6.75
N GLU A 15 3.42 -8.79 6.90
CA GLU A 15 4.31 -8.18 5.90
C GLU A 15 5.53 -9.06 5.57
N GLU A 16 6.12 -9.70 6.57
CA GLU A 16 7.26 -10.63 6.43
C GLU A 16 6.89 -11.82 5.54
N SER A 17 5.67 -12.32 5.66
CA SER A 17 5.17 -13.46 4.90
C SER A 17 4.73 -13.10 3.49
N GLN A 18 4.64 -11.82 3.10
CA GLN A 18 4.26 -11.47 1.73
C GLN A 18 5.42 -11.58 0.72
N ASN A 19 6.66 -11.49 1.20
CA ASN A 19 7.87 -11.50 0.35
C ASN A 19 8.69 -12.78 0.50
N GLU A 20 8.42 -13.61 1.50
CA GLU A 20 9.07 -14.91 1.67
C GLU A 20 8.27 -16.00 0.95
N ASP A 21 8.95 -16.89 0.21
CA ASP A 21 8.35 -18.14 -0.32
C ASP A 21 7.89 -19.12 0.78
N LYS A 22 7.98 -18.72 2.06
CA LYS A 22 7.60 -19.54 3.21
C LYS A 22 6.10 -19.43 3.50
N HIS A 23 5.31 -20.02 2.61
CA HIS A 23 3.88 -20.22 2.82
C HIS A 23 3.54 -21.66 3.21
N ASP A 24 4.51 -22.49 3.60
CA ASP A 24 4.33 -23.92 3.83
C ASP A 24 3.12 -24.23 4.73
N ALA A 25 3.01 -23.53 5.86
CA ALA A 25 1.88 -23.71 6.78
C ALA A 25 0.52 -23.36 6.17
N LEU A 26 0.46 -22.40 5.23
CA LEU A 26 -0.74 -21.99 4.52
C LEU A 26 -1.06 -22.94 3.36
N ILE A 27 -0.03 -23.37 2.64
CA ILE A 27 -0.12 -24.38 1.58
C ILE A 27 -0.64 -25.70 2.16
N ASP A 28 -0.21 -26.07 3.36
CA ASP A 28 -0.70 -27.25 4.07
C ASP A 28 -2.20 -27.15 4.41
N VAL A 29 -2.73 -25.95 4.73
CA VAL A 29 -4.19 -25.76 4.94
C VAL A 29 -4.96 -26.01 3.66
N ILE A 30 -4.48 -25.44 2.55
CA ILE A 30 -5.10 -25.57 1.23
C ILE A 30 -5.06 -27.04 0.77
N ASN A 31 -3.93 -27.72 1.00
CA ASN A 31 -3.75 -29.14 0.65
C ASN A 31 -4.63 -30.09 1.46
N ASN A 32 -5.20 -29.65 2.59
CA ASN A 32 -6.17 -30.42 3.39
C ASN A 32 -7.63 -30.19 2.95
N ASP A 33 -7.86 -29.72 1.71
CA ASP A 33 -9.19 -29.43 1.14
C ASP A 33 -10.02 -28.41 1.93
N ILE A 34 -9.36 -27.51 2.68
CA ILE A 34 -10.02 -26.41 3.38
C ILE A 34 -10.00 -25.18 2.45
N PRO A 35 -11.17 -24.65 2.04
CA PRO A 35 -11.24 -23.41 1.26
C PRO A 35 -10.62 -22.23 2.00
N VAL A 36 -9.78 -21.47 1.31
CA VAL A 36 -9.09 -20.30 1.86
C VAL A 36 -9.39 -19.07 1.02
N VAL A 37 -9.66 -17.93 1.68
CA VAL A 37 -9.73 -16.61 1.06
C VAL A 37 -8.73 -15.69 1.76
N LEU A 38 -7.85 -15.03 1.00
CA LEU A 38 -6.98 -13.99 1.53
C LEU A 38 -7.64 -12.60 1.40
N PHE A 39 -7.43 -11.72 2.39
CA PHE A 39 -7.91 -10.33 2.33
C PHE A 39 -6.87 -9.35 2.89
N ASP A 40 -6.98 -8.08 2.48
CA ASP A 40 -6.11 -6.95 2.87
C ASP A 40 -4.64 -7.12 2.42
N ARG A 41 -3.97 -8.13 2.97
CA ARG A 41 -2.57 -8.48 2.71
C ARG A 41 -2.50 -9.87 2.10
N VAL A 42 -2.16 -9.94 0.81
CA VAL A 42 -2.22 -11.17 0.01
C VAL A 42 -0.87 -11.51 -0.62
N SER A 43 -0.68 -12.78 -1.00
CA SER A 43 0.51 -13.22 -1.75
C SER A 43 0.09 -13.80 -3.08
N ASP A 44 0.79 -13.42 -4.16
CA ASP A 44 0.57 -13.98 -5.50
C ASP A 44 1.00 -15.45 -5.59
N ASN A 45 1.90 -15.89 -4.69
CA ASN A 45 2.40 -17.26 -4.64
C ASN A 45 1.38 -18.25 -4.07
N VAL A 46 0.30 -17.77 -3.45
CA VAL A 46 -0.77 -18.61 -2.88
C VAL A 46 -1.96 -18.60 -3.82
N GLN A 47 -2.31 -19.77 -4.34
CA GLN A 47 -3.45 -19.97 -5.24
C GLN A 47 -4.74 -20.12 -4.41
N CYS A 48 -5.45 -19.01 -4.25
CA CYS A 48 -6.72 -18.93 -3.52
C CYS A 48 -7.49 -17.66 -3.95
N ASP A 49 -8.77 -17.58 -3.58
CA ASP A 49 -9.55 -16.37 -3.79
C ASP A 49 -9.00 -15.23 -2.92
N LYS A 50 -9.04 -14.00 -3.46
CA LYS A 50 -8.43 -12.81 -2.84
C LYS A 50 -9.38 -11.63 -2.88
N VAL A 51 -9.51 -10.93 -1.75
CA VAL A 51 -10.26 -9.68 -1.65
C VAL A 51 -9.27 -8.56 -1.31
N VAL A 52 -8.97 -7.73 -2.31
CA VAL A 52 -7.96 -6.66 -2.22
C VAL A 52 -8.54 -5.31 -2.62
N VAL A 53 -7.90 -4.25 -2.13
CA VAL A 53 -8.14 -2.89 -2.62
C VAL A 53 -7.37 -2.69 -3.92
N ASP A 54 -7.96 -1.98 -4.88
CA ASP A 54 -7.20 -1.47 -6.01
C ASP A 54 -6.39 -0.24 -5.54
N ASP A 55 -5.18 -0.52 -5.04
CA ASP A 55 -4.29 0.49 -4.46
C ASP A 55 -3.84 1.54 -5.46
N LEU A 56 -3.72 1.18 -6.74
CA LEU A 56 -3.40 2.12 -7.80
C LEU A 56 -4.54 3.11 -7.97
N GLU A 57 -5.76 2.59 -8.11
CA GLU A 57 -6.96 3.42 -8.23
C GLU A 57 -7.21 4.27 -6.98
N ALA A 58 -6.93 3.73 -5.79
CA ALA A 58 -7.03 4.48 -4.54
C ALA A 58 -6.06 5.68 -4.51
N GLY A 59 -4.77 5.45 -4.82
CA GLY A 59 -3.76 6.50 -4.91
C GLY A 59 -4.08 7.55 -5.98
N TYR A 60 -4.62 7.11 -7.12
CA TYR A 60 -5.07 7.99 -8.18
C TYR A 60 -6.25 8.87 -7.74
N LYS A 61 -7.31 8.28 -7.18
CA LYS A 61 -8.52 8.99 -6.76
C LYS A 61 -8.24 10.05 -5.70
N ILE A 62 -7.45 9.74 -4.67
CA ILE A 62 -7.15 10.72 -3.62
C ILE A 62 -6.34 11.89 -4.16
N THR A 63 -5.37 11.61 -5.04
CA THR A 63 -4.53 12.64 -5.66
C THR A 63 -5.36 13.53 -6.58
N LYS A 64 -6.19 12.92 -7.44
CA LYS A 64 -7.14 13.63 -8.31
C LYS A 64 -8.10 14.52 -7.52
N TYR A 65 -8.61 14.03 -6.39
CA TYR A 65 -9.46 14.82 -5.50
C TYR A 65 -8.72 16.06 -4.98
N LEU A 66 -7.50 15.90 -4.47
CA LEU A 66 -6.69 17.03 -3.96
C LEU A 66 -6.40 18.06 -5.06
N ILE A 67 -6.04 17.61 -6.27
CA ILE A 67 -5.83 18.49 -7.43
C ILE A 67 -7.11 19.28 -7.75
N ASN A 68 -8.27 18.60 -7.77
CA ASN A 68 -9.55 19.22 -8.10
C ASN A 68 -10.00 20.27 -7.08
N ILE A 69 -9.61 20.16 -5.80
CA ILE A 69 -9.89 21.19 -4.79
C ILE A 69 -8.82 22.30 -4.77
N GLY A 70 -7.83 22.25 -5.67
CA GLY A 70 -6.85 23.31 -5.89
C GLY A 70 -5.47 23.08 -5.25
N CYS A 71 -5.20 21.91 -4.66
CA CYS A 71 -3.87 21.61 -4.14
C CYS A 71 -2.86 21.43 -5.29
N LYS A 72 -1.74 22.15 -5.24
CA LYS A 72 -0.66 22.07 -6.24
C LYS A 72 0.58 21.36 -5.71
N ASN A 73 0.90 21.59 -4.44
CA ASN A 73 2.00 20.92 -3.75
C ASN A 73 1.45 19.84 -2.81
N ILE A 74 1.31 18.64 -3.35
CA ILE A 74 0.80 17.48 -2.61
C ILE A 74 2.00 16.61 -2.20
N ALA A 75 2.19 16.42 -0.90
CA ALA A 75 3.22 15.53 -0.37
C ALA A 75 2.68 14.12 -0.14
N VAL A 76 3.56 13.12 -0.23
CA VAL A 76 3.25 11.72 0.09
C VAL A 76 4.18 11.25 1.20
N VAL A 77 3.60 10.69 2.26
CA VAL A 77 4.32 10.05 3.37
C VAL A 77 4.06 8.56 3.31
N ASN A 78 5.11 7.76 3.12
CA ASN A 78 5.04 6.34 2.78
C ASN A 78 5.93 5.47 3.70
N PRO A 79 5.42 5.03 4.86
CA PRO A 79 6.09 4.06 5.73
C PRO A 79 6.23 2.65 5.16
N ILE A 80 5.44 2.29 4.14
CA ILE A 80 5.40 0.93 3.57
C ILE A 80 5.93 0.90 2.13
N SER A 81 6.95 1.73 1.84
CA SER A 81 7.48 1.93 0.48
C SER A 81 8.04 0.67 -0.19
N SER A 82 8.40 -0.36 0.58
CA SER A 82 8.82 -1.68 0.10
C SER A 82 7.65 -2.57 -0.33
N SER A 83 6.46 -2.38 0.24
CA SER A 83 5.27 -3.20 -0.01
C SER A 83 4.65 -2.96 -1.40
N SER A 84 3.87 -3.94 -1.88
CA SER A 84 3.06 -3.80 -3.10
C SER A 84 2.06 -2.65 -2.99
N VAL A 85 1.34 -2.57 -1.86
CA VAL A 85 0.38 -1.52 -1.51
C VAL A 85 1.01 -0.13 -1.65
N GLY A 86 2.14 0.10 -0.97
CA GLY A 86 2.80 1.40 -0.97
C GLY A 86 3.34 1.81 -2.35
N LYS A 87 3.82 0.84 -3.13
CA LYS A 87 4.27 1.08 -4.52
C LYS A 87 3.09 1.41 -5.44
N LEU A 88 1.98 0.69 -5.33
CA LEU A 88 0.79 0.89 -6.17
C LEU A 88 0.10 2.22 -5.86
N ARG A 89 -0.07 2.58 -4.58
CA ARG A 89 -0.63 3.88 -4.18
C ARG A 89 0.24 5.05 -4.66
N LEU A 90 1.57 4.94 -4.53
CA LEU A 90 2.49 5.96 -5.08
C LEU A 90 2.44 6.03 -6.61
N LEU A 91 2.22 4.91 -7.29
CA LEU A 91 2.02 4.88 -8.73
C LEU A 91 0.70 5.57 -9.13
N GLY A 92 -0.38 5.36 -8.38
CA GLY A 92 -1.64 6.08 -8.55
C GLY A 92 -1.47 7.59 -8.42
N TYR A 93 -0.71 8.05 -7.41
CA TYR A 93 -0.34 9.45 -7.25
C TYR A 93 0.38 10.00 -8.49
N LYS A 94 1.40 9.31 -8.99
CA LYS A 94 2.16 9.73 -10.19
C LYS A 94 1.26 9.81 -11.44
N LYS A 95 0.37 8.82 -11.62
CA LYS A 95 -0.59 8.80 -12.73
C LYS A 95 -1.54 10.00 -12.70
N ALA A 96 -2.05 10.35 -11.51
CA ALA A 96 -2.92 11.52 -11.38
C ALA A 96 -2.17 12.82 -11.69
N LEU A 97 -0.91 12.97 -11.23
CA LEU A 97 -0.11 14.14 -11.60
C LEU A 97 0.10 14.23 -13.12
N GLU A 98 0.41 13.11 -13.77
CA GLU A 98 0.60 13.03 -15.22
C GLU A 98 -0.66 13.44 -16.00
N GLU A 99 -1.83 12.91 -15.62
CA GLU A 99 -3.13 13.25 -16.25
C GLU A 99 -3.45 14.74 -16.17
N PHE A 100 -3.10 15.39 -15.06
CA PHE A 100 -3.36 16.82 -14.83
C PHE A 100 -2.17 17.72 -15.20
N GLU A 101 -1.17 17.18 -15.92
CA GLU A 101 0.03 17.89 -16.37
C GLU A 101 0.80 18.59 -15.22
N MET A 102 0.74 18.01 -14.02
CA MET A 102 1.43 18.50 -12.84
C MET A 102 2.85 17.91 -12.73
N PRO A 103 3.86 18.72 -12.38
CA PRO A 103 5.23 18.23 -12.28
C PRO A 103 5.38 17.28 -11.08
N PHE A 104 5.92 16.09 -11.33
CA PHE A 104 6.35 15.20 -10.27
C PHE A 104 7.61 15.77 -9.59
N ASP A 105 7.50 16.04 -8.29
CA ASP A 105 8.61 16.50 -7.46
C ASP A 105 9.02 15.40 -6.46
N PRO A 106 10.17 14.73 -6.67
CA PRO A 106 10.63 13.66 -5.78
C PRO A 106 10.83 14.11 -4.34
N LYS A 107 11.07 15.41 -4.08
CA LYS A 107 11.27 15.95 -2.72
C LYS A 107 9.97 16.04 -1.92
N LEU A 108 8.82 15.90 -2.58
CA LEU A 108 7.52 15.80 -1.91
C LEU A 108 7.20 14.37 -1.44
N ILE A 109 8.10 13.41 -1.66
CA ILE A 109 7.94 12.01 -1.25
C ILE A 109 8.83 11.73 -0.05
N ILE A 110 8.22 11.42 1.09
CA ILE A 110 8.90 10.94 2.29
C ILE A 110 8.66 9.43 2.38
N ASN A 111 9.70 8.63 2.16
CA ASN A 111 9.66 7.20 2.50
C ASN A 111 10.21 7.05 3.91
N LEU A 112 9.41 6.46 4.80
CA LEU A 112 9.79 6.25 6.20
C LEU A 112 10.19 4.80 6.45
N THR A 113 11.08 4.62 7.40
CA THR A 113 11.39 3.37 8.07
C THR A 113 11.19 3.56 9.57
N VAL A 114 11.19 2.46 10.33
CA VAL A 114 11.04 2.49 11.80
C VAL A 114 12.15 3.31 12.50
N LYS A 115 13.27 3.57 11.82
CA LYS A 115 14.41 4.33 12.37
C LYS A 115 14.36 5.81 12.07
N ASP A 116 13.47 6.24 11.18
CA ASP A 116 13.42 7.63 10.73
C ASP A 116 12.66 8.51 11.72
N ASP A 117 13.15 9.74 11.88
CA ASP A 117 12.48 10.78 12.66
C ASP A 117 11.48 11.52 11.77
N LEU A 118 10.19 11.22 11.98
CA LEU A 118 9.10 11.81 11.22
C LEU A 118 9.06 13.34 11.39
N ASP A 119 9.27 13.85 12.59
CA ASP A 119 9.18 15.29 12.88
C ASP A 119 10.29 16.04 12.14
N LEU A 120 11.51 15.49 12.13
CA LEU A 120 12.63 16.04 11.39
C LEU A 120 12.34 16.06 9.87
N LEU A 121 11.87 14.94 9.31
CA LEU A 121 11.57 14.84 7.88
C LEU A 121 10.41 15.76 7.46
N MET A 122 9.38 15.84 8.28
CA MET A 122 8.28 16.79 8.08
C MET A 122 8.78 18.24 8.14
N SER A 123 9.72 18.56 9.04
CA SER A 123 10.30 19.90 9.10
C SER A 123 11.02 20.27 7.80
N PHE A 124 11.76 19.35 7.18
CA PHE A 124 12.41 19.60 5.89
C PHE A 124 11.40 19.79 4.77
N LEU A 125 10.35 18.97 4.73
CA LEU A 125 9.30 19.07 3.72
C LEU A 125 8.55 20.40 3.82
N LEU A 126 8.13 20.78 5.03
CA LEU A 126 7.39 22.01 5.27
C LEU A 126 8.24 23.28 5.04
N ASN A 127 9.57 23.18 5.21
CA ASN A 127 10.50 24.26 4.88
C ASN A 127 10.87 24.31 3.38
N TYR A 128 10.68 23.21 2.64
CA TYR A 128 11.02 23.15 1.21
C TYR A 128 10.02 23.89 0.33
N LYS A 129 8.73 23.67 0.55
CA LYS A 129 7.61 24.31 -0.17
C LYS A 129 6.40 24.43 0.74
N THR A 130 5.51 25.37 0.40
CA THR A 130 4.17 25.41 0.98
C THR A 130 3.40 24.16 0.57
N ILE A 131 3.12 23.28 1.52
CA ILE A 131 2.38 22.04 1.30
C ILE A 131 0.88 22.32 1.44
N GLU A 132 0.11 21.94 0.42
CA GLU A 132 -1.33 22.19 0.33
C GLU A 132 -2.15 20.91 0.54
N GLY A 133 -1.51 19.75 0.47
CA GLY A 133 -2.10 18.44 0.77
C GLY A 133 -1.03 17.44 1.17
N ILE A 134 -1.39 16.51 2.05
CA ILE A 134 -0.52 15.39 2.46
C ILE A 134 -1.33 14.11 2.31
N ILE A 135 -0.77 13.14 1.61
CA ILE A 135 -1.29 11.78 1.49
C ILE A 135 -0.43 10.88 2.38
N GLY A 136 -1.04 10.26 3.38
CA GLY A 136 -0.44 9.16 4.13
C GLY A 136 -0.74 7.83 3.43
N ILE A 137 0.27 6.99 3.26
CA ILE A 137 0.14 5.64 2.71
C ILE A 137 0.35 4.64 3.84
N ASP A 138 -0.69 3.91 4.22
CA ASP A 138 -0.69 2.86 5.26
C ASP A 138 -1.10 1.49 4.72
#